data_AF-A0A1B6HWK5-F1
#
_entry.id   AF-A0A1B6HWK5-F1
#
_cell.length_a   1.000
_cell.length_b   1.000
_cell.length_c   1.000
_cell.angle_alpha   90.00
_cell.angle_beta   90.00
_cell.angle_gamma   90.00
#
_symmetry.space_group_name_H-M   'P 1'
#
loop_
_entity.id
_entity.type
_entity.pdbx_description
1 polymer ?
#
loop_
_entity_poly.entity_id
_entity_poly.type
_entity_poly.pdbx_seq_one_letter_code
_entity_poly.pdbx_strand_id
1 'polypeptide(L)'
;MSVSTTTLRYPSYMNNDLIGLIGPLIPTPRLHFLMTGYTPLTSDHEATSVRKTTVLDVMRRLLQPKNMMVSTAHDRNAAHCYLSILNIIQGELDPTQVHKSLQRIRERKLVQFIPWGPASIQVALSRKSPYVPTAHRVSGLMLANHTNISSLFDRALQQYDKLRKREAFLEQFRKEAMFKDNLEELDHSREVVQELVDEYFAATKSDYLTWSSSSMRAQGDTGE
;
A
#
# COMPACT_ATOMS: atom_id res chain seq x y z
N MET A 1 5.24 -12.80 1.66
CA MET A 1 4.12 -13.68 2.08
C MET A 1 4.29 -14.28 3.47
N SER A 2 5.41 -14.94 3.81
CA SER A 2 5.56 -15.53 5.17
C SER A 2 5.38 -14.51 6.30
N VAL A 3 6.00 -13.33 6.16
CA VAL A 3 5.96 -12.31 7.23
C VAL A 3 4.56 -11.74 7.47
N SER A 4 3.75 -11.56 6.42
CA SER A 4 2.39 -11.00 6.54
C SER A 4 1.41 -11.90 7.29
N THR A 5 1.68 -13.21 7.36
CA THR A 5 0.85 -14.18 8.10
C THR A 5 1.44 -14.57 9.44
N THR A 6 2.54 -13.95 9.87
CA THR A 6 3.25 -14.39 11.07
C THR A 6 2.42 -14.22 12.34
N THR A 7 1.68 -13.13 12.47
CA THR A 7 0.81 -12.88 13.63
C THR A 7 -0.35 -13.88 13.72
N LEU A 8 -0.75 -14.47 12.60
CA LEU A 8 -1.77 -15.53 12.54
C LEU A 8 -1.18 -16.90 12.93
N ARG A 9 0.05 -17.18 12.51
CA ARG A 9 0.73 -18.48 12.71
C ARG A 9 1.42 -18.58 14.06
N TYR A 10 1.93 -17.47 14.56
CA TYR A 10 2.62 -17.34 15.84
C TYR A 10 1.90 -16.26 16.66
N PRO A 11 0.84 -16.66 17.38
CA PRO A 11 -0.01 -15.70 18.06
C PRO A 11 0.78 -14.89 19.09
N SER A 12 0.56 -13.58 19.05
CA SER A 12 1.04 -12.63 20.05
C SER A 12 -0.15 -12.10 20.87
N TYR A 13 0.02 -11.03 21.66
CA TYR A 13 -1.09 -10.49 22.44
C TYR A 13 -2.07 -9.61 21.63
N MET A 14 -1.70 -9.13 20.43
CA MET A 14 -2.55 -8.22 19.63
C MET A 14 -2.54 -8.59 18.13
N ASN A 15 -3.66 -8.36 17.43
CA ASN A 15 -3.85 -8.53 15.97
C ASN A 15 -3.52 -9.94 15.44
N ASN A 16 -4.14 -10.95 16.04
CA ASN A 16 -3.97 -12.37 15.68
C ASN A 16 -4.99 -12.87 14.65
N ASP A 17 -5.86 -12.00 14.16
CA ASP A 17 -6.87 -12.28 13.17
C ASP A 17 -6.65 -11.42 11.92
N LEU A 18 -7.09 -11.94 10.77
CA LEU A 18 -6.91 -11.24 9.50
C LEU A 18 -7.74 -9.95 9.47
N ILE A 19 -8.93 -9.97 10.08
CA ILE A 19 -9.83 -8.82 10.14
C ILE A 19 -9.19 -7.70 10.96
N GLY A 20 -8.64 -8.00 12.14
CA GLY A 20 -7.91 -7.05 12.96
C GLY A 20 -6.64 -6.46 12.31
N LEU A 21 -6.01 -7.18 11.37
CA LEU A 21 -4.88 -6.65 10.59
C LEU A 21 -5.34 -5.74 9.44
N ILE A 22 -6.40 -6.13 8.72
CA ILE A 22 -6.86 -5.44 7.50
C ILE A 22 -7.73 -4.22 7.83
N GLY A 23 -8.62 -4.32 8.81
CA GLY A 23 -9.60 -3.27 9.12
C GLY A 23 -8.97 -1.89 9.31
N PRO A 24 -7.93 -1.74 10.13
CA PRO A 24 -7.28 -0.44 10.32
C PRO A 24 -6.42 0.05 9.14
N LEU A 25 -6.12 -0.83 8.18
CA LEU A 25 -5.35 -0.51 6.97
C LEU A 25 -6.21 0.01 5.82
N ILE A 26 -7.53 -0.19 5.89
CA ILE A 26 -8.46 0.14 4.80
C ILE A 26 -9.58 0.99 5.40
N PRO A 27 -9.36 2.30 5.59
CA PRO A 27 -10.37 3.19 6.15
C PRO A 27 -11.56 3.38 5.20
N THR A 28 -11.34 3.24 3.88
CA THR A 28 -12.39 3.30 2.86
C THR A 28 -12.37 2.02 2.00
N PRO A 29 -13.51 1.33 1.78
CA PRO A 29 -13.53 0.01 1.16
C PRO A 29 -12.92 -0.06 -0.25
N ARG A 30 -13.08 1.00 -1.06
CA ARG A 30 -12.54 1.03 -2.43
C ARG A 30 -11.02 1.21 -2.47
N LEU A 31 -10.43 1.89 -1.48
CA LEU A 31 -9.00 2.16 -1.41
C LEU A 31 -8.27 1.04 -0.65
N HIS A 32 -8.35 -0.19 -1.14
CA HIS A 32 -7.83 -1.39 -0.47
C HIS A 32 -6.48 -1.90 -1.01
N PHE A 33 -5.84 -1.18 -1.92
CA PHE A 33 -4.56 -1.59 -2.50
C PHE A 33 -3.38 -1.23 -1.59
N LEU A 34 -2.73 -2.25 -1.05
CA LEU A 34 -1.62 -2.10 -0.11
C LEU A 34 -0.27 -2.22 -0.84
N MET A 35 0.62 -1.29 -0.55
CA MET A 35 2.03 -1.36 -0.91
C MET A 35 2.82 -2.07 0.18
N THR A 36 3.77 -2.91 -0.21
CA THR A 36 4.61 -3.63 0.74
C THR A 36 6.04 -3.11 0.72
N GLY A 37 6.65 -2.97 1.90
CA GLY A 37 8.08 -2.72 2.05
C GLY A 37 8.71 -3.73 3.00
N TYR A 38 9.95 -4.12 2.77
CA TYR A 38 10.63 -5.10 3.63
C TYR A 38 12.05 -4.65 3.95
N THR A 39 12.51 -4.95 5.15
CA THR A 39 13.90 -4.71 5.54
C THR A 39 14.32 -5.72 6.61
N PRO A 40 15.57 -6.19 6.62
CA PRO A 40 16.64 -5.89 5.65
C PRO A 40 16.49 -6.62 4.31
N LEU A 41 17.07 -6.04 3.26
CA LEU A 41 17.24 -6.64 1.92
C LEU A 41 18.74 -6.78 1.67
N THR A 42 19.39 -7.72 2.35
CA THR A 42 20.84 -7.97 2.25
C THR A 42 21.09 -9.46 2.02
N SER A 43 22.18 -9.80 1.34
CA SER A 43 22.61 -11.19 1.17
C SER A 43 23.29 -11.71 2.44
N ASP A 44 23.26 -13.02 2.65
CA ASP A 44 23.83 -13.66 3.86
C ASP A 44 25.33 -13.38 4.04
N HIS A 45 26.05 -13.08 2.96
CA HIS A 45 27.49 -12.77 2.99
C HIS A 45 27.83 -11.38 3.56
N GLU A 46 26.90 -10.41 3.49
CA GLU A 46 27.11 -9.05 4.01
C GLU A 46 26.73 -8.92 5.50
N ALA A 47 26.08 -9.95 6.06
CA ALA A 47 25.51 -9.95 7.40
C ALA A 47 26.56 -9.81 8.53
N THR A 48 27.81 -10.18 8.28
CA THR A 48 28.92 -10.11 9.24
C THR A 48 29.42 -8.69 9.54
N SER A 49 29.07 -7.70 8.70
CA SER A 49 29.44 -6.28 8.91
C SER A 49 28.33 -5.43 9.54
N VAL A 50 27.13 -6.00 9.74
CA VAL A 50 25.93 -5.23 10.06
C VAL A 50 25.95 -4.79 11.53
N ARG A 51 26.19 -3.48 11.73
CA ARG A 51 25.89 -2.72 12.97
C ARG A 51 24.61 -3.27 13.62
N LYS A 52 24.60 -3.43 14.95
CA LYS A 52 23.42 -3.81 15.75
C LYS A 52 22.20 -3.03 15.26
N THR A 53 21.35 -3.67 14.46
CA THR A 53 20.22 -3.00 13.80
C THR A 53 19.11 -2.84 14.83
N THR A 54 18.77 -1.60 15.15
CA THR A 54 17.73 -1.28 16.14
C THR A 54 16.34 -1.26 15.51
N VAL A 55 15.29 -1.37 16.34
CA VAL A 55 13.89 -1.24 15.91
C VAL A 55 13.65 0.06 15.16
N LEU A 56 14.23 1.15 15.67
CA LEU A 56 14.12 2.46 15.05
C LEU A 56 14.74 2.48 13.65
N ASP A 57 15.88 1.81 13.45
CA ASP A 57 16.52 1.75 12.14
C ASP A 57 15.69 0.93 11.15
N VAL A 58 15.10 -0.19 11.59
CA VAL A 58 14.16 -0.99 10.79
C VAL A 58 12.97 -0.14 10.36
N MET A 59 12.27 0.49 11.32
CA MET A 59 11.09 1.30 11.00
C MET A 59 11.42 2.49 10.10
N ARG A 60 12.57 3.15 10.32
CA ARG A 60 13.01 4.25 9.45
C ARG A 60 13.34 3.77 8.05
N ARG A 61 13.98 2.61 7.91
CA ARG A 61 14.28 1.99 6.61
C ARG A 61 13.00 1.59 5.87
N LEU A 62 11.99 1.06 6.57
CA LEU A 62 10.73 0.67 5.94
C LEU A 62 10.02 1.83 5.23
N LEU A 63 10.15 3.06 5.75
CA LEU A 63 9.59 4.26 5.14
C LEU A 63 10.40 4.80 3.95
N GLN A 64 11.59 4.24 3.69
CA GLN A 64 12.42 4.68 2.57
C GLN A 64 11.91 4.07 1.26
N PRO A 65 11.76 4.88 0.18
CA PRO A 65 11.27 4.39 -1.11
C PRO A 65 12.03 3.19 -1.66
N LYS A 66 13.34 3.09 -1.41
CA LYS A 66 14.20 1.99 -1.87
C LYS A 66 13.84 0.61 -1.32
N ASN A 67 13.11 0.55 -0.19
CA ASN A 67 12.68 -0.71 0.42
C ASN A 67 11.23 -1.06 0.06
N MET A 68 10.56 -0.21 -0.73
CA MET A 68 9.23 -0.49 -1.26
C MET A 68 9.33 -1.45 -2.44
N MET A 69 8.46 -2.45 -2.46
CA MET A 69 8.42 -3.50 -3.49
C MET A 69 7.49 -3.13 -4.65
N VAL A 70 7.11 -1.86 -4.77
CA VAL A 70 6.16 -1.38 -5.76
C VAL A 70 6.79 -0.21 -6.52
N SER A 71 6.80 -0.31 -7.85
CA SER A 71 7.34 0.73 -8.73
C SER A 71 6.29 1.81 -8.99
N THR A 72 6.17 2.76 -8.07
CA THR A 72 5.32 3.95 -8.24
C THR A 72 6.15 5.11 -8.73
N ALA A 73 5.60 5.92 -9.64
CA ALA A 73 6.24 7.16 -10.05
C ALA A 73 6.33 8.11 -8.84
N HIS A 74 7.48 8.72 -8.60
CA HIS A 74 7.60 9.75 -7.57
C HIS A 74 7.33 11.09 -8.24
N ASP A 75 6.07 11.37 -8.54
CA ASP A 75 5.70 12.70 -9.03
C ASP A 75 5.82 13.69 -7.86
N ARG A 76 6.85 14.54 -7.92
CA ARG A 76 7.10 15.58 -6.91
C ARG A 76 5.98 16.64 -6.87
N ASN A 77 5.17 16.74 -7.91
CA ASN A 77 4.08 17.71 -7.99
C ASN A 77 2.77 17.17 -7.38
N ALA A 78 2.60 15.85 -7.32
CA ALA A 78 1.43 15.23 -6.71
C ALA A 78 1.63 15.07 -5.19
N ALA A 79 0.75 15.71 -4.40
CA ALA A 79 0.74 15.59 -2.94
C ALA A 79 0.19 14.22 -2.49
N HIS A 80 0.95 13.16 -2.73
CA HIS A 80 0.58 11.82 -2.26
C HIS A 80 0.76 11.69 -0.75
N CYS A 81 -0.12 10.93 -0.12
CA CYS A 81 -0.12 10.74 1.32
C CYS A 81 -0.43 9.29 1.71
N TYR A 82 -0.04 8.93 2.94
CA TYR A 82 -0.39 7.66 3.56
C TYR A 82 -1.79 7.75 4.17
N LEU A 83 -2.64 6.77 3.84
CA LEU A 83 -3.90 6.54 4.54
C LEU A 83 -3.61 5.84 5.87
N SER A 84 -2.78 4.81 5.82
CA SER A 84 -2.46 3.98 6.98
C SER A 84 -1.18 3.17 6.75
N ILE A 85 -0.51 2.82 7.83
CA ILE A 85 0.71 2.01 7.82
C ILE A 85 0.62 0.96 8.92
N LEU A 86 0.91 -0.29 8.60
CA LEU A 86 1.13 -1.38 9.55
C LEU A 86 2.56 -1.89 9.40
N ASN A 87 3.34 -1.83 10.47
CA ASN A 87 4.66 -2.45 10.52
C ASN A 87 4.61 -3.74 11.34
N ILE A 88 4.87 -4.88 10.70
CA ILE A 88 5.06 -6.16 11.37
C ILE A 88 6.55 -6.31 11.63
N ILE A 89 6.98 -6.19 12.89
CA ILE A 89 8.38 -6.28 13.29
C ILE A 89 8.63 -7.64 13.94
N GLN A 90 9.65 -8.34 13.45
CA GLN A 90 10.03 -9.67 13.88
C GLN A 90 11.38 -9.67 14.59
N GLY A 91 11.45 -10.29 15.76
CA GLY A 91 12.71 -10.51 16.50
C GLY A 91 12.52 -10.47 18.01
N GLU A 92 13.64 -10.51 18.74
CA GLU A 92 13.68 -10.21 20.17
C GLU A 92 13.66 -8.70 20.38
N LEU A 93 12.52 -8.18 20.83
CA LEU A 93 12.27 -6.74 20.88
C LEU A 93 11.71 -6.36 22.25
N ASP A 94 12.17 -5.22 22.75
CA ASP A 94 11.57 -4.55 23.89
C ASP A 94 10.43 -3.64 23.38
N PRO A 95 9.16 -3.86 23.81
CA PRO A 95 8.03 -3.02 23.44
C PRO A 95 8.24 -1.53 23.71
N THR A 96 9.05 -1.16 24.72
CA THR A 96 9.32 0.25 25.02
C THR A 96 10.09 0.94 23.88
N GLN A 97 10.96 0.22 23.18
CA GLN A 97 11.73 0.74 22.05
C GLN A 97 10.84 0.97 20.82
N VAL A 98 9.79 0.17 20.67
CA VAL A 98 8.80 0.31 19.60
C VAL A 98 8.00 1.59 19.79
N HIS A 99 7.51 1.84 21.01
CA HIS A 99 6.78 3.07 21.34
C HIS A 99 7.64 4.32 21.12
N LYS A 100 8.89 4.32 21.61
CA LYS A 100 9.86 5.41 21.36
C LYS A 100 10.13 5.62 19.87
N SER A 101 10.18 4.53 19.09
CA SER A 101 10.42 4.62 17.65
C SER A 101 9.24 5.22 16.90
N LEU A 102 8.02 4.83 17.26
CA LEU A 102 6.79 5.42 16.74
C LEU A 102 6.70 6.92 17.04
N GLN A 103 6.98 7.31 18.29
CA GLN A 103 6.97 8.71 18.69
C GLN A 103 7.95 9.55 17.85
N ARG A 104 9.18 9.07 17.65
CA ARG A 104 10.18 9.75 16.81
C ARG A 104 9.76 9.90 15.35
N ILE A 105 9.05 8.92 14.79
CA ILE A 105 8.53 8.99 13.41
C ILE A 105 7.46 10.07 13.31
N ARG A 106 6.56 10.15 14.30
CA ARG A 106 5.51 11.18 14.37
C ARG A 106 6.08 12.58 14.54
N GLU A 107 7.00 12.78 15.49
CA GLU A 107 7.63 14.07 15.78
C GLU A 107 8.37 14.63 14.57
N ARG A 108 9.08 13.78 13.82
CA ARG A 108 9.86 14.19 12.65
C ARG A 108 9.03 14.39 11.39
N LYS A 109 7.73 14.06 11.42
CA LYS A 109 6.83 14.12 10.26
C LYS A 109 7.47 13.54 8.99
N LEU A 110 8.13 12.38 9.13
CA LEU A 110 8.88 11.75 8.02
C LEU A 110 7.98 11.33 6.85
N VAL A 111 6.67 11.26 7.09
CA VAL A 111 5.66 10.88 6.13
C VAL A 111 4.45 11.81 6.27
N GLN A 112 3.83 12.10 5.13
CA GLN A 112 2.58 12.85 5.06
C GLN A 112 1.41 11.89 5.12
N PHE A 113 0.48 12.13 6.04
CA PHE A 113 -0.78 11.40 6.14
C PHE A 113 -1.92 12.18 5.50
N ILE A 114 -3.03 11.49 5.27
CA ILE A 114 -4.30 12.10 4.86
C ILE A 114 -4.68 13.29 5.76
N PRO A 115 -5.19 14.40 5.18
CA PRO A 115 -5.52 15.61 5.93
C PRO A 115 -6.87 15.55 6.66
N TRP A 116 -7.76 14.66 6.24
CA TRP A 116 -9.14 14.54 6.73
C TRP A 116 -9.31 13.52 7.86
N GLY A 117 -8.23 12.88 8.31
CA GLY A 117 -8.26 11.87 9.36
C GLY A 117 -6.96 11.82 10.16
N PRO A 118 -6.96 11.14 11.32
CA PRO A 118 -5.76 10.96 12.12
C PRO A 118 -4.76 10.01 11.45
N ALA A 119 -3.47 10.24 11.67
CA ALA A 119 -2.40 9.38 11.16
C ALA A 119 -2.47 7.97 11.79
N SER A 120 -2.83 6.96 10.98
CA SER A 120 -2.87 5.57 11.40
C SER A 120 -1.52 4.87 11.19
N ILE A 121 -0.75 4.71 12.27
CA ILE A 121 0.47 3.89 12.29
C ILE A 121 0.31 2.81 13.33
N GLN A 122 0.22 1.58 12.86
CA GLN A 122 0.14 0.39 13.69
C GLN A 122 1.46 -0.38 13.66
N VAL A 123 1.76 -1.05 14.77
CA VAL A 123 2.88 -1.96 14.87
C VAL A 123 2.40 -3.26 15.47
N ALA A 124 2.65 -4.34 14.76
CA ALA A 124 2.48 -5.69 15.27
C ALA A 124 3.86 -6.29 15.56
N LEU A 125 4.00 -6.88 16.74
CA LEU A 125 5.22 -7.55 17.15
C LEU A 125 5.03 -9.04 16.99
N SER A 126 5.98 -9.68 16.32
CA SER A 126 5.96 -11.12 16.15
C SER A 126 7.29 -11.72 16.55
N ARG A 127 7.25 -12.92 17.11
CA ARG A 127 8.46 -13.74 17.30
C ARG A 127 8.85 -14.36 15.96
N LYS A 128 10.14 -14.65 15.83
CA LYS A 128 10.66 -15.43 14.71
C LYS A 128 10.41 -16.92 14.95
N SER A 129 10.37 -17.69 13.87
CA SER A 129 10.33 -19.15 13.98
C SER A 129 11.60 -19.64 14.69
N PRO A 130 11.50 -20.49 15.72
CA PRO A 130 12.67 -21.08 16.37
C PRO A 130 13.39 -22.10 15.48
N TYR A 131 12.72 -22.58 14.43
CA TYR A 131 13.23 -23.65 13.55
C TYR A 131 14.01 -23.15 12.33
N VAL A 132 13.97 -21.84 12.05
CA VAL A 132 14.63 -21.26 10.89
C VAL A 132 15.78 -20.39 11.37
N PRO A 133 17.04 -20.71 11.02
CA PRO A 133 18.16 -19.84 11.32
C PRO A 133 18.03 -18.55 10.51
N THR A 134 17.98 -17.41 11.17
CA THR A 134 17.96 -16.09 10.52
C THR A 134 19.20 -15.31 10.90
N ALA A 135 19.97 -14.85 9.91
CA ALA A 135 21.17 -14.05 10.13
C ALA A 135 20.87 -12.70 10.82
N HIS A 136 19.68 -12.14 10.60
CA HIS A 136 19.29 -10.85 11.16
C HIS A 136 18.57 -11.01 12.49
N ARG A 137 18.98 -10.23 13.49
CA ARG A 137 18.29 -10.17 14.80
C ARG A 137 16.88 -9.58 14.68
N VAL A 138 16.73 -8.50 13.91
CA VAL A 138 15.45 -7.81 13.70
C VAL A 138 15.16 -7.68 12.21
N SER A 139 13.93 -7.99 11.82
CA SER A 139 13.39 -7.76 10.47
C SER A 139 12.04 -7.07 10.58
N GLY A 140 11.58 -6.45 9.50
CA GLY A 140 10.30 -5.78 9.45
C GLY A 140 9.67 -5.86 8.07
N LEU A 141 8.35 -5.99 8.05
CA LEU A 141 7.50 -5.82 6.89
C LEU A 141 6.59 -4.63 7.15
N MET A 142 6.47 -3.74 6.17
CA MET A 142 5.50 -2.67 6.14
C MET A 142 4.40 -3.02 5.15
N LEU A 143 3.15 -2.91 5.59
CA LEU A 143 1.97 -2.82 4.73
C LEU A 143 1.49 -1.37 4.81
N ALA A 144 1.49 -0.66 3.69
CA ALA A 144 1.12 0.74 3.63
C ALA A 144 0.01 0.94 2.62
N ASN A 145 -1.06 1.61 3.04
CA ASN A 145 -2.07 2.13 2.13
C ASN A 145 -1.66 3.56 1.78
N HIS A 146 -1.30 3.79 0.52
CA HIS A 146 -0.69 5.03 0.07
C HIS A 146 -1.25 5.44 -1.29
N THR A 147 -1.60 6.71 -1.44
CA THR A 147 -2.32 7.20 -2.63
C THR A 147 -1.51 7.10 -3.92
N ASN A 148 -0.18 7.02 -3.86
CA ASN A 148 0.68 6.90 -5.05
C ASN A 148 0.50 5.57 -5.81
N ILE A 149 -0.24 4.60 -5.25
CA ILE A 149 -0.61 3.39 -5.98
C ILE A 149 -1.44 3.73 -7.25
N SER A 150 -2.15 4.87 -7.25
CA SER A 150 -2.92 5.32 -8.41
C SER A 150 -2.08 5.51 -9.68
N SER A 151 -0.79 5.85 -9.55
CA SER A 151 0.13 5.96 -10.69
C SER A 151 0.31 4.65 -11.47
N LEU A 152 0.14 3.49 -10.81
CA LEU A 152 0.13 2.20 -11.48
C LEU A 152 -1.12 2.02 -12.33
N PHE A 153 -2.27 2.36 -11.78
CA PHE A 153 -3.56 2.22 -12.45
C PHE A 153 -3.67 3.19 -13.61
N ASP A 154 -3.25 4.45 -13.43
CA ASP A 154 -3.19 5.44 -14.52
C ASP A 154 -2.30 4.96 -15.67
N ARG A 155 -1.10 4.42 -15.37
CA ARG A 155 -0.25 3.82 -16.40
C ARG A 155 -0.91 2.63 -17.11
N ALA A 156 -1.63 1.77 -16.37
CA ALA A 156 -2.36 0.65 -16.95
C ALA A 156 -3.49 1.12 -17.87
N LEU A 157 -4.25 2.16 -17.45
CA LEU A 157 -5.29 2.80 -18.25
C LEU A 157 -4.71 3.40 -19.54
N GLN A 158 -3.59 4.12 -19.46
CA GLN A 158 -2.93 4.69 -20.64
C GLN A 158 -2.44 3.61 -21.62
N GLN A 159 -1.95 2.47 -21.11
CA GLN A 159 -1.55 1.33 -21.94
C GLN A 159 -2.77 0.67 -22.60
N TYR A 160 -3.84 0.45 -21.83
CA TYR A 160 -5.12 -0.07 -22.32
C TYR A 160 -5.69 0.82 -23.43
N ASP A 161 -5.80 2.14 -23.19
CA ASP A 161 -6.34 3.10 -24.15
C ASP A 161 -5.58 3.11 -25.48
N LYS A 162 -4.25 2.95 -25.44
CA LYS A 162 -3.42 2.88 -26.66
C LYS A 162 -3.74 1.65 -27.51
N LEU A 163 -4.04 0.52 -26.89
CA LEU A 163 -4.40 -0.72 -27.58
C LEU A 163 -5.85 -0.67 -28.05
N ARG A 164 -6.77 -0.26 -27.17
CA ARG A 164 -8.21 -0.19 -27.42
C ARG A 164 -8.55 0.77 -28.57
N LYS A 165 -7.92 1.95 -28.62
CA LYS A 165 -8.11 2.94 -29.71
C LYS A 165 -7.68 2.45 -31.08
N ARG A 166 -6.79 1.45 -31.14
CA ARG A 166 -6.31 0.83 -32.39
C ARG A 166 -6.98 -0.50 -32.68
N GLU A 167 -7.94 -0.90 -31.84
CA GLU A 167 -8.56 -2.22 -31.85
C GLU A 167 -7.55 -3.37 -31.88
N ALA A 168 -6.37 -3.16 -31.29
CA ALA A 168 -5.27 -4.11 -31.38
C ALA A 168 -5.48 -5.31 -30.45
N PHE A 169 -5.24 -6.52 -30.97
CA PHE A 169 -5.28 -7.79 -30.23
C PHE A 169 -6.66 -8.19 -29.68
N LEU A 170 -7.75 -7.69 -30.26
CA LEU A 170 -9.12 -7.96 -29.78
C LEU A 170 -9.74 -9.25 -30.34
N GLU A 171 -9.25 -9.77 -31.47
CA GLU A 171 -9.78 -10.99 -32.12
C GLU A 171 -9.84 -12.21 -31.21
N GLN A 172 -8.87 -12.39 -30.31
CA GLN A 172 -8.90 -13.53 -29.39
C GLN A 172 -9.96 -13.37 -28.31
N PHE A 173 -10.20 -12.14 -27.84
CA PHE A 173 -11.28 -11.86 -26.89
C PHE A 173 -12.64 -12.10 -27.52
N ARG A 174 -12.87 -11.68 -28.77
CA ARG A 174 -14.15 -11.86 -29.49
C ARG A 174 -14.58 -13.33 -29.69
N LYS A 175 -13.65 -14.28 -29.54
CA LYS A 175 -13.97 -15.72 -29.58
C LYS A 175 -14.63 -16.22 -28.30
N GLU A 176 -14.41 -15.51 -27.19
CA GLU A 176 -14.99 -15.85 -25.90
C GLU A 176 -16.43 -15.35 -25.79
N ALA A 177 -17.28 -16.11 -25.10
CA ALA A 177 -18.72 -15.85 -25.04
C ALA A 177 -19.07 -14.46 -24.48
N MET A 178 -18.27 -13.94 -23.54
CA MET A 178 -18.47 -12.63 -22.92
C MET A 178 -18.30 -11.45 -23.89
N PHE A 179 -17.50 -11.64 -24.95
CA PHE A 179 -17.08 -10.57 -25.86
C PHE A 179 -17.56 -10.81 -27.30
N LYS A 180 -18.45 -11.78 -27.51
CA LYS A 180 -18.90 -12.20 -28.83
C LYS A 180 -19.76 -11.12 -29.50
N ASP A 181 -20.60 -10.45 -28.72
CA ASP A 181 -21.59 -9.49 -29.24
C ASP A 181 -21.12 -8.05 -29.10
N ASN A 182 -20.45 -7.70 -28.00
CA ASN A 182 -19.87 -6.38 -27.76
C ASN A 182 -18.63 -6.44 -26.86
N LEU A 183 -17.91 -5.33 -26.74
CA LEU A 183 -16.73 -5.19 -25.87
C LEU A 183 -17.03 -4.27 -24.67
N GLU A 184 -18.30 -4.09 -24.33
CA GLU A 184 -18.76 -3.15 -23.31
C GLU A 184 -18.16 -3.46 -21.93
N GLU A 185 -17.95 -4.75 -21.61
CA GLU A 185 -17.32 -5.15 -20.35
C GLU A 185 -15.91 -4.58 -20.18
N LEU A 186 -15.11 -4.50 -21.27
CA LEU A 186 -13.77 -3.91 -21.21
C LEU A 186 -13.85 -2.40 -20.95
N ASP A 187 -14.83 -1.74 -21.56
CA ASP A 187 -15.03 -0.31 -21.44
C ASP A 187 -15.57 0.04 -20.04
N HIS A 188 -16.50 -0.75 -19.49
CA HIS A 188 -16.96 -0.64 -18.10
C HIS A 188 -15.84 -0.91 -17.09
N SER A 189 -15.03 -1.95 -17.31
CA SER A 189 -13.87 -2.24 -16.45
C SER A 189 -12.87 -1.07 -16.43
N ARG A 190 -12.64 -0.43 -17.58
CA ARG A 190 -11.81 0.76 -17.70
C ARG A 190 -12.39 1.92 -16.87
N GLU A 191 -13.69 2.16 -16.94
CA GLU A 191 -14.37 3.20 -16.14
C GLU A 191 -14.23 2.95 -14.63
N VAL A 192 -14.44 1.71 -14.17
CA VAL A 192 -14.28 1.36 -12.74
C VAL A 192 -12.87 1.66 -12.24
N VAL A 193 -11.84 1.37 -13.04
CA VAL A 193 -10.45 1.68 -12.67
C VAL A 193 -10.17 3.19 -12.72
N GLN A 194 -10.80 3.93 -13.64
CA GLN A 194 -10.70 5.40 -13.67
C GLN A 194 -11.32 6.02 -12.41
N GLU A 195 -12.51 5.58 -12.01
CA GLU A 195 -13.18 6.06 -10.79
C GLU A 195 -12.32 5.79 -9.54
N LEU A 196 -11.65 4.63 -9.49
CA LEU A 196 -10.72 4.30 -8.42
C LEU A 196 -9.52 5.27 -8.38
N VAL A 197 -8.95 5.60 -9.55
CA VAL A 197 -7.85 6.57 -9.66
C VAL A 197 -8.30 7.94 -9.16
N ASP A 198 -9.49 8.39 -9.58
CA ASP A 198 -10.05 9.70 -9.20
C ASP A 198 -10.32 9.76 -7.70
N GLU A 199 -10.82 8.68 -7.09
CA GLU A 199 -11.00 8.58 -5.64
C GLU A 199 -9.68 8.65 -4.88
N TYR A 200 -8.63 7.99 -5.37
CA TYR A 200 -7.29 8.09 -4.77
C TYR A 200 -6.76 9.54 -4.82
N PHE A 201 -7.03 10.28 -5.89
CA PHE A 201 -6.69 11.70 -5.96
C PHE A 201 -7.55 12.54 -5.01
N ALA A 202 -8.86 12.29 -4.93
CA ALA A 202 -9.74 12.97 -3.98
C ALA A 202 -9.30 12.75 -2.53
N ALA A 203 -8.85 11.54 -2.18
CA ALA A 203 -8.36 11.20 -0.85
C ALA A 203 -7.12 12.00 -0.40
N THR A 204 -6.40 12.64 -1.32
CA THR A 204 -5.28 13.54 -0.97
C THR A 204 -5.74 14.90 -0.43
N LYS A 205 -7.00 15.28 -0.70
CA LYS A 205 -7.54 16.60 -0.37
C LYS A 205 -8.33 16.56 0.94
N SER A 206 -8.46 17.71 1.60
CA SER A 206 -9.18 17.82 2.88
C SER A 206 -10.69 17.68 2.77
N ASP A 207 -11.26 17.90 1.59
CA ASP A 207 -12.69 17.81 1.27
C ASP A 207 -13.17 16.39 0.92
N TYR A 208 -12.30 15.38 1.05
CA TYR A 208 -12.62 13.99 0.73
C TYR A 208 -13.86 13.44 1.45
N LEU A 209 -14.11 13.84 2.70
CA LEU A 209 -15.29 13.37 3.45
C LEU A 209 -16.62 13.83 2.85
N THR A 210 -16.61 14.93 2.11
CA THR A 210 -17.77 15.46 1.37
C THR A 210 -17.77 15.03 -0.10
N TRP A 211 -16.72 14.36 -0.54
CA TRP A 211 -16.57 13.92 -1.92
C TRP A 211 -17.50 12.74 -2.23
N SER A 212 -18.23 12.85 -3.34
CA SER A 212 -19.02 11.76 -3.90
C SER A 212 -18.68 11.61 -5.38
N SER A 213 -18.47 10.37 -5.82
CA SER A 213 -18.30 10.03 -7.23
C SER A 213 -19.49 10.51 -8.09
N SER A 214 -20.70 10.58 -7.50
CA SER A 214 -21.90 11.12 -8.16
C SER A 214 -21.81 12.63 -8.42
N SER A 215 -21.10 13.39 -7.57
CA SER A 215 -20.93 14.84 -7.74
C SER A 215 -20.01 15.19 -8.91
N MET A 216 -19.08 14.31 -9.27
CA MET A 216 -18.20 14.46 -10.44
C MET A 216 -18.99 14.28 -11.75
N ARG A 217 -19.91 13.31 -11.81
CA ARG A 217 -20.81 13.09 -12.96
C ARG A 217 -21.75 14.28 -13.19
N ALA A 218 -22.23 14.93 -12.12
CA ALA A 218 -23.11 16.10 -12.23
C ALA A 218 -22.40 17.38 -12.73
N GLN A 219 -21.09 17.52 -12.51
CA GLN A 219 -20.32 18.67 -13.03
C GLN A 219 -19.90 18.51 -14.50
N GLY A 220 -19.89 17.27 -15.02
CA GLY A 220 -19.61 17.00 -16.44
C GLY A 220 -20.78 17.28 -17.39
N ASP A 221 -22.00 17.42 -16.86
CA ASP A 221 -23.25 17.53 -17.64
C ASP A 221 -23.77 18.98 -17.78
N THR A 222 -23.08 19.96 -17.20
CA THR A 222 -23.46 21.40 -17.28
C THR A 222 -22.61 22.19 -18.28
N GLY A 223 -22.07 21.52 -19.30
CA GLY A 223 -21.23 22.11 -20.34
C GLY A 223 -21.78 21.91 -21.75
N GLU A 224 -23.01 22.35 -22.00
CA GLU A 224 -23.51 22.74 -23.32
C GLU A 224 -23.91 24.22 -23.31
#